data_AF-A0AAE8EM82-F1
#
_entry.id   AF-A0AAE8EM82-F1
#
_cell.length_a   1.000
_cell.length_b   1.000
_cell.length_c   1.000
_cell.angle_alpha   90.00
_cell.angle_beta   90.00
_cell.angle_gamma   90.00
#
_symmetry.space_group_name_H-M   'P 1'
#
loop_
_entity.id
_entity.type
_entity.pdbx_description
1 polymer ?
#
loop_
_entity_poly.entity_id
_entity_poly.type
_entity_poly.pdbx_seq_one_letter_code
_entity_poly.pdbx_strand_id
1 'polypeptide(L)'
;MKNNYIPTSVGLYINYLVHGMGVILISLNMPHLQQQWQTDAAGVSIVISSLGIGRLSILLVAGMLSDRFGRKPFIYLGMVCYLGFFLGILSTQSIVVAYCFGFLAGMANSFLDSGTYPTLMEAFPKTPSTANILIKAFVSGGQFTLPLIISVLVWFDLWFGWSFLIAAGMMFLNAIYLFKCPFPPHHSLAKAEENPNTVEPAISKDCTCSMLDLASFTVYGYISMATFYLISQWLSQYGQFVAGMPYTMAIKLLSIYTAGSLVCVFISAGLVKKTVSSTTLLMLYTFISFIALLTVCLHPTVATVIVFAFVIGFSAAGGVMQLGLTLMAIRFPHAKGKATGIFYSAGSLATFTIPLITAKLSQISIASIMWFDVGLSAAGFLIALFIGYRSMKERRCTMKINQVQV
;
A
#
# COMPACT_ATOMS: atom_id res chain seq x y z
N MET A 1 -11.63 -31.35 -7.08
CA MET A 1 -11.03 -30.95 -8.38
C MET A 1 -9.84 -30.06 -8.09
N LYS A 2 -8.64 -30.44 -8.57
CA LYS A 2 -7.41 -29.65 -8.40
C LYS A 2 -7.58 -28.37 -9.23
N ASN A 3 -7.42 -27.19 -8.62
CA ASN A 3 -7.62 -25.94 -9.34
C ASN A 3 -6.50 -25.75 -10.37
N ASN A 4 -6.84 -25.79 -11.67
CA ASN A 4 -5.88 -25.70 -12.77
C ASN A 4 -5.19 -24.32 -12.85
N TYR A 5 -5.71 -23.31 -12.13
CA TYR A 5 -5.17 -21.95 -12.14
C TYR A 5 -4.16 -21.68 -11.03
N ILE A 6 -3.84 -22.66 -10.16
CA ILE A 6 -2.81 -22.52 -9.11
C ILE A 6 -1.46 -22.05 -9.68
N PRO A 7 -0.94 -22.60 -10.80
CA PRO A 7 0.31 -22.14 -11.38
C PRO A 7 0.29 -20.65 -11.76
N THR A 8 -0.81 -20.18 -12.33
CA THR A 8 -1.03 -18.78 -12.69
C THR A 8 -1.06 -17.90 -11.46
N SER A 9 -1.79 -18.30 -10.41
CA SER A 9 -1.85 -17.55 -9.15
C SER A 9 -0.47 -17.40 -8.51
N VAL A 10 0.38 -18.42 -8.54
CA VAL A 10 1.77 -18.32 -8.07
C VAL A 10 2.53 -17.25 -8.84
N GLY A 11 2.44 -17.23 -10.17
CA GLY A 11 3.09 -16.20 -10.99
C GLY A 11 2.55 -14.81 -10.69
N LEU A 12 1.25 -14.66 -10.49
CA LEU A 12 0.64 -13.40 -10.07
C LEU A 12 1.17 -12.93 -8.72
N TYR A 13 1.31 -13.82 -7.74
CA TYR A 13 1.88 -13.49 -6.44
C TYR A 13 3.37 -13.09 -6.53
N ILE A 14 4.16 -13.74 -7.40
CA ILE A 14 5.56 -13.35 -7.64
C ILE A 14 5.65 -11.93 -8.22
N ASN A 15 4.73 -11.53 -9.12
CA ASN A 15 4.68 -10.14 -9.59
C ASN A 15 4.54 -9.15 -8.43
N TYR A 16 3.71 -9.47 -7.44
CA TYR A 16 3.51 -8.61 -6.28
C TYR A 16 4.67 -8.63 -5.28
N LEU A 17 5.44 -9.72 -5.22
CA LEU A 17 6.71 -9.75 -4.51
C LEU A 17 7.70 -8.77 -5.14
N VAL A 18 7.86 -8.80 -6.46
CA VAL A 18 8.75 -7.86 -7.16
C VAL A 18 8.21 -6.42 -7.09
N HIS A 19 6.90 -6.23 -7.16
CA HIS A 19 6.26 -4.93 -6.91
C HIS A 19 6.64 -4.38 -5.52
N GLY A 20 6.54 -5.22 -4.48
CA GLY A 20 6.93 -4.87 -3.12
C GLY A 20 8.38 -4.40 -3.02
N MET A 21 9.30 -5.07 -3.73
CA MET A 21 10.68 -4.61 -3.87
C MET A 21 10.74 -3.25 -4.56
N GLY A 22 10.06 -3.09 -5.70
CA GLY A 22 10.08 -1.86 -6.50
C GLY A 22 9.61 -0.60 -5.76
N VAL A 23 8.65 -0.71 -4.84
CA VAL A 23 8.12 0.43 -4.06
C VAL A 23 9.16 1.05 -3.13
N ILE A 24 10.12 0.27 -2.64
CA ILE A 24 11.16 0.71 -1.68
C ILE A 24 12.57 0.70 -2.29
N LEU A 25 12.69 0.34 -3.56
CA LEU A 25 13.97 0.17 -4.25
C LEU A 25 14.75 1.48 -4.38
N ILE A 26 14.04 2.56 -4.74
CA ILE A 26 14.63 3.90 -4.86
C ILE A 26 15.04 4.44 -3.50
N SER A 27 14.19 4.31 -2.48
CA SER A 27 14.49 4.84 -1.15
C SER A 27 15.67 4.15 -0.48
N LEU A 28 15.78 2.82 -0.58
CA LEU A 28 16.91 2.10 0.02
C LEU A 28 18.26 2.35 -0.66
N ASN A 29 18.23 2.67 -1.96
CA ASN A 29 19.42 3.03 -2.74
C ASN A 29 19.58 4.55 -2.90
N MET A 30 18.87 5.35 -2.10
CA MET A 30 18.86 6.81 -2.22
C MET A 30 20.26 7.44 -2.25
N PRO A 31 21.23 7.07 -1.39
CA PRO A 31 22.57 7.67 -1.43
C PRO A 31 23.28 7.47 -2.78
N HIS A 32 23.15 6.29 -3.40
CA HIS A 32 23.76 5.99 -4.69
C HIS A 32 23.04 6.73 -5.83
N LEU A 33 21.71 6.83 -5.78
CA LEU A 33 20.92 7.53 -6.78
C LEU A 33 21.11 9.05 -6.73
N GLN A 34 21.33 9.61 -5.54
CA GLN A 34 21.73 11.01 -5.36
C GLN A 34 23.02 11.32 -6.13
N GLN A 35 24.03 10.45 -6.01
CA GLN A 35 25.28 10.60 -6.75
C GLN A 35 25.09 10.40 -8.26
N GLN A 36 24.32 9.39 -8.66
CA GLN A 36 24.11 9.08 -10.07
C GLN A 36 23.37 10.20 -10.82
N TRP A 37 22.38 10.82 -10.18
CA TRP A 37 21.58 11.89 -10.78
C TRP A 37 22.05 13.30 -10.43
N GLN A 38 23.16 13.42 -9.69
CA GLN A 38 23.73 14.69 -9.22
C GLN A 38 22.68 15.55 -8.49
N THR A 39 21.97 14.93 -7.54
CA THR A 39 20.85 15.53 -6.82
C THR A 39 20.90 15.24 -5.32
N ASP A 40 20.08 15.95 -4.54
CA ASP A 40 19.85 15.71 -3.12
C ASP A 40 18.70 14.70 -2.86
N ALA A 41 18.43 14.43 -1.58
CA ALA A 41 17.34 13.56 -1.15
C ALA A 41 15.98 14.09 -1.59
N ALA A 42 15.85 15.41 -1.79
CA ALA A 42 14.64 16.03 -2.28
C ALA A 42 14.37 15.64 -3.74
N GLY A 43 15.38 15.69 -4.61
CA GLY A 43 15.25 15.23 -5.99
C GLY A 43 14.89 13.74 -6.10
N VAL A 44 15.51 12.88 -5.30
CA VAL A 44 15.14 11.45 -5.24
C VAL A 44 13.68 11.28 -4.78
N SER A 45 13.23 12.06 -3.79
CA SER A 45 11.85 12.05 -3.32
C SER A 45 10.84 12.50 -4.38
N ILE A 46 11.22 13.47 -5.23
CA ILE A 46 10.41 13.86 -6.39
C ILE A 46 10.27 12.70 -7.37
N VAL A 47 11.33 11.92 -7.63
CA VAL A 47 11.23 10.70 -8.45
C VAL A 47 10.32 9.67 -7.78
N ILE A 48 10.41 9.46 -6.46
CA ILE A 48 9.50 8.56 -5.73
C ILE A 48 8.03 8.99 -5.89
N SER A 49 7.74 10.31 -5.87
CA SER A 49 6.39 10.85 -6.06
C SER A 49 5.75 10.41 -7.39
N SER A 50 6.57 10.22 -8.43
CA SER A 50 6.09 9.89 -9.77
C SER A 50 5.36 8.53 -9.81
N LEU A 51 5.72 7.59 -8.92
CA LEU A 51 5.03 6.32 -8.77
C LEU A 51 3.56 6.53 -8.35
N GLY A 52 3.31 7.47 -7.44
CA GLY A 52 1.97 7.76 -6.94
C GLY A 52 1.06 8.33 -8.02
N ILE A 53 1.55 9.31 -8.78
CA ILE A 53 0.76 9.92 -9.86
C ILE A 53 0.58 8.96 -11.03
N GLY A 54 1.60 8.17 -11.42
CA GLY A 54 1.47 7.15 -12.46
C GLY A 54 0.40 6.11 -12.14
N ARG A 55 0.32 5.71 -10.86
CA ARG A 55 -0.74 4.81 -10.38
C ARG A 55 -2.11 5.48 -10.51
N LEU A 56 -2.27 6.67 -9.92
CA LEU A 56 -3.52 7.43 -9.90
C LEU A 56 -4.08 7.67 -11.31
N SER A 57 -3.22 8.09 -12.25
CA SER A 57 -3.62 8.48 -13.61
C SER A 57 -4.23 7.34 -14.41
N ILE A 58 -3.74 6.10 -14.22
CA ILE A 58 -4.09 4.97 -15.06
C ILE A 58 -5.03 3.97 -14.37
N LEU A 59 -5.16 4.01 -13.04
CA LEU A 59 -5.91 2.99 -12.29
C LEU A 59 -7.31 2.71 -12.85
N LEU A 60 -8.13 3.75 -13.03
CA LEU A 60 -9.51 3.61 -13.52
C LEU A 60 -9.55 3.18 -15.00
N VAL A 61 -8.69 3.78 -15.82
CA VAL A 61 -8.62 3.51 -17.27
C VAL A 61 -8.16 2.08 -17.53
N ALA A 62 -7.13 1.61 -16.82
CA ALA A 62 -6.64 0.25 -16.90
C ALA A 62 -7.66 -0.79 -16.42
N GLY A 63 -8.49 -0.46 -15.42
CA GLY A 63 -9.62 -1.29 -15.02
C GLY A 63 -10.59 -1.53 -16.18
N MET A 64 -11.14 -0.45 -16.73
CA MET A 64 -12.11 -0.50 -17.84
C MET A 64 -11.54 -1.18 -19.09
N LEU A 65 -10.28 -0.91 -19.43
CA LEU A 65 -9.63 -1.52 -20.59
C LEU A 65 -9.32 -3.01 -20.37
N SER A 66 -8.92 -3.41 -19.15
CA SER A 66 -8.71 -4.82 -18.79
C SER A 66 -10.00 -5.63 -18.89
N ASP A 67 -11.14 -5.03 -18.53
CA ASP A 67 -12.46 -5.66 -18.70
C ASP A 67 -12.79 -5.91 -20.18
N ARG A 68 -12.36 -5.01 -21.08
CA ARG A 68 -12.67 -5.08 -22.52
C ARG A 68 -11.70 -5.95 -23.32
N PHE A 69 -10.40 -5.83 -23.07
CA PHE A 69 -9.34 -6.48 -23.86
C PHE A 69 -8.80 -7.77 -23.22
N GLY A 70 -9.29 -8.13 -22.03
CA GLY A 70 -8.88 -9.31 -21.29
C GLY A 70 -7.78 -9.05 -20.27
N ARG A 71 -7.67 -9.93 -19.27
CA ARG A 71 -6.76 -9.76 -18.10
C ARG A 71 -5.28 -9.98 -18.42
N LYS A 72 -4.99 -10.98 -19.26
CA LYS A 72 -3.62 -11.43 -19.56
C LYS A 72 -2.75 -10.30 -20.16
N PRO A 73 -3.17 -9.54 -21.19
CA PRO A 73 -2.37 -8.45 -21.76
C PRO A 73 -1.99 -7.37 -20.73
N PHE A 74 -2.87 -7.02 -19.80
CA PHE A 74 -2.61 -6.01 -18.77
C PHE A 74 -1.54 -6.46 -17.78
N ILE A 75 -1.53 -7.74 -17.41
CA ILE A 75 -0.48 -8.30 -16.56
C ILE A 75 0.88 -8.23 -17.26
N TYR A 76 0.96 -8.59 -18.55
CA TYR A 76 2.20 -8.47 -19.31
C TYR A 76 2.65 -7.02 -19.50
N LEU A 77 1.70 -6.11 -19.77
CA LEU A 77 1.99 -4.69 -19.88
C LEU A 77 2.59 -4.16 -18.57
N GLY A 78 2.01 -4.53 -17.42
CA GLY A 78 2.55 -4.22 -16.10
C GLY A 78 3.97 -4.77 -15.90
N MET A 79 4.23 -6.02 -16.27
CA MET A 79 5.57 -6.63 -16.16
C MET A 79 6.60 -5.91 -17.05
N VAL A 80 6.25 -5.56 -18.29
CA VAL A 80 7.13 -4.81 -19.21
C VAL A 80 7.40 -3.40 -18.68
N CYS A 81 6.39 -2.71 -18.16
CA CYS A 81 6.57 -1.40 -17.54
C CYS A 81 7.49 -1.48 -16.31
N TYR A 82 7.40 -2.53 -15.48
CA TYR A 82 8.32 -2.74 -14.36
C TYR A 82 9.76 -3.03 -14.81
N LEU A 83 9.95 -3.85 -15.85
CA LEU A 83 11.27 -4.08 -16.44
C LEU A 83 11.88 -2.78 -16.96
N GLY A 84 11.07 -1.97 -17.66
CA GLY A 84 11.48 -0.63 -18.11
C GLY A 84 11.88 0.27 -16.95
N PHE A 85 11.14 0.24 -15.83
CA PHE A 85 11.50 0.96 -14.62
C PHE A 85 12.84 0.50 -14.02
N PHE A 86 13.03 -0.79 -13.78
CA PHE A 86 14.24 -1.30 -13.13
C PHE A 86 15.51 -1.03 -13.96
N LEU A 87 15.44 -1.28 -15.26
CA LEU A 87 16.57 -1.06 -16.17
C LEU A 87 16.76 0.43 -16.48
N GLY A 88 15.67 1.18 -16.61
CA GLY A 88 15.69 2.60 -16.94
C GLY A 88 16.29 3.46 -15.83
N ILE A 89 15.93 3.19 -14.57
CA ILE A 89 16.49 3.90 -13.40
C ILE A 89 18.01 3.69 -13.31
N LEU A 90 18.51 2.48 -13.56
CA LEU A 90 19.95 2.21 -13.57
C LEU A 90 20.68 2.92 -14.70
N SER A 91 20.05 3.05 -15.86
CA SER A 91 20.72 3.53 -17.08
C SER A 91 20.74 5.06 -17.19
N THR A 92 19.83 5.76 -16.50
CA THR A 92 19.68 7.21 -16.62
C THR A 92 20.54 7.99 -15.63
N GLN A 93 21.14 9.08 -16.11
CA GLN A 93 21.78 10.11 -15.27
C GLN A 93 20.90 11.35 -15.06
N SER A 94 19.80 11.48 -15.81
CA SER A 94 18.89 12.61 -15.72
C SER A 94 17.72 12.32 -14.78
N ILE A 95 17.50 13.23 -13.82
CA ILE A 95 16.35 13.19 -12.89
C ILE A 95 15.00 13.22 -13.62
N VAL A 96 14.91 13.94 -14.75
CA VAL A 96 13.67 14.03 -15.54
C VAL A 96 13.33 12.69 -16.17
N VAL A 97 14.34 12.03 -16.74
CA VAL A 97 14.18 10.69 -17.32
C VAL A 97 13.90 9.66 -16.22
N ALA A 98 14.54 9.80 -15.04
CA ALA A 98 14.23 8.97 -13.88
C ALA A 98 12.78 9.14 -13.41
N TYR A 99 12.26 10.37 -13.41
CA TYR A 99 10.85 10.67 -13.12
C TYR A 99 9.91 9.99 -14.13
N CYS A 100 10.24 9.97 -15.42
CA CYS A 100 9.46 9.24 -16.43
C CYS A 100 9.44 7.72 -16.16
N PHE A 101 10.57 7.13 -15.76
CA PHE A 101 10.61 5.72 -15.39
C PHE A 101 9.87 5.43 -14.07
N GLY A 102 9.92 6.32 -13.08
CA GLY A 102 9.12 6.19 -11.87
C GLY A 102 7.61 6.32 -12.15
N PHE A 103 7.21 7.20 -13.07
CA PHE A 103 5.83 7.27 -13.58
C PHE A 103 5.42 5.95 -14.22
N LEU A 104 6.30 5.36 -15.05
CA LEU A 104 6.09 4.04 -15.65
C LEU A 104 5.88 2.93 -14.60
N ALA A 105 6.61 2.96 -13.48
CA ALA A 105 6.39 2.04 -12.37
C ALA A 105 5.03 2.24 -11.68
N GLY A 106 4.57 3.48 -11.58
CA GLY A 106 3.21 3.79 -11.13
C GLY A 106 2.14 3.18 -12.05
N MET A 107 2.30 3.34 -13.36
CA MET A 107 1.43 2.73 -14.37
C MET A 107 1.45 1.20 -14.29
N ALA A 108 2.66 0.63 -14.13
CA ALA A 108 2.87 -0.80 -14.00
C ALA A 108 2.04 -1.40 -12.86
N ASN A 109 2.01 -0.72 -11.71
CA ASN A 109 1.19 -1.10 -10.58
C ASN A 109 -0.29 -1.17 -10.95
N SER A 110 -0.81 -0.12 -11.60
CA SER A 110 -2.21 -0.07 -12.02
C SER A 110 -2.58 -1.15 -13.05
N PHE A 111 -1.69 -1.48 -13.97
CA PHE A 111 -1.90 -2.58 -14.93
C PHE A 111 -1.87 -3.95 -14.26
N LEU A 112 -0.99 -4.17 -13.28
CA LEU A 112 -0.99 -5.39 -12.48
C LEU A 112 -2.26 -5.50 -11.64
N ASP A 113 -2.70 -4.42 -11.00
CA ASP A 113 -3.92 -4.37 -10.18
C ASP A 113 -5.17 -4.69 -11.03
N SER A 114 -5.30 -4.08 -12.21
CA SER A 114 -6.46 -4.28 -13.08
C SER A 114 -6.54 -5.67 -13.72
N GLY A 115 -5.42 -6.37 -13.86
CA GLY A 115 -5.39 -7.74 -14.37
C GLY A 115 -5.44 -8.80 -13.29
N THR A 116 -4.69 -8.62 -12.20
CA THR A 116 -4.43 -9.66 -11.19
C THR A 116 -5.59 -9.88 -10.24
N TYR A 117 -6.17 -8.80 -9.68
CA TYR A 117 -7.28 -8.94 -8.73
C TYR A 117 -8.47 -9.67 -9.37
N PRO A 118 -8.95 -9.30 -10.58
CA PRO A 118 -10.00 -10.07 -11.26
C PRO A 118 -9.59 -11.52 -11.53
N THR A 119 -8.36 -11.74 -12.04
CA THR A 119 -7.87 -13.10 -12.35
C THR A 119 -7.85 -14.00 -11.11
N LEU A 120 -7.44 -13.48 -9.95
CA LEU A 120 -7.43 -14.26 -8.70
C LEU A 120 -8.84 -14.52 -8.17
N MET A 121 -9.76 -13.56 -8.33
CA MET A 121 -11.16 -13.74 -7.95
C MET A 121 -11.85 -14.81 -8.83
N GLU A 122 -11.56 -14.81 -10.14
CA GLU A 122 -12.04 -15.80 -11.10
C GLU A 122 -11.40 -17.18 -10.87
N ALA A 123 -10.12 -17.23 -10.51
CA ALA A 123 -9.41 -18.47 -10.19
C ALA A 123 -9.87 -19.10 -8.87
N PHE A 124 -10.28 -18.31 -7.87
CA PHE A 124 -10.69 -18.78 -6.55
C PHE A 124 -12.06 -18.22 -6.11
N PRO A 125 -13.16 -18.58 -6.81
CA PRO A 125 -14.48 -17.99 -6.56
C PRO A 125 -15.05 -18.31 -5.18
N LYS A 126 -14.62 -19.42 -4.56
CA LYS A 126 -15.05 -19.84 -3.21
C LYS A 126 -14.37 -19.05 -2.09
N THR A 127 -13.18 -18.49 -2.34
CA THR A 127 -12.35 -17.81 -1.32
C THR A 127 -11.60 -16.59 -1.90
N PRO A 128 -12.28 -15.62 -2.54
CA PRO A 128 -11.63 -14.49 -3.20
C PRO A 128 -10.89 -13.58 -2.20
N SER A 129 -11.46 -13.40 -1.00
CA SER A 129 -10.85 -12.58 0.05
C SER A 129 -9.49 -13.14 0.50
N THR A 130 -9.36 -14.46 0.65
CA THR A 130 -8.08 -15.10 1.01
C THR A 130 -7.05 -14.93 -0.09
N ALA A 131 -7.45 -15.10 -1.35
CA ALA A 131 -6.57 -14.92 -2.51
C ALA A 131 -6.03 -13.48 -2.60
N ASN A 132 -6.84 -12.48 -2.27
CA ASN A 132 -6.42 -11.08 -2.24
C ASN A 132 -5.55 -10.73 -1.03
N ILE A 133 -5.78 -11.34 0.14
CA ILE A 133 -4.90 -11.16 1.31
C ILE A 133 -3.48 -11.68 1.02
N LEU A 134 -3.37 -12.79 0.28
CA LEU A 134 -2.08 -13.33 -0.16
C LEU A 134 -1.28 -12.35 -1.02
N ILE A 135 -1.93 -11.52 -1.85
CA ILE A 135 -1.25 -10.46 -2.61
C ILE A 135 -0.44 -9.56 -1.65
N LYS A 136 -1.10 -9.06 -0.59
CA LYS A 136 -0.44 -8.21 0.41
C LYS A 136 0.72 -8.93 1.10
N ALA A 137 0.56 -10.21 1.41
CA ALA A 137 1.63 -11.01 2.01
C ALA A 137 2.87 -11.09 1.09
N PHE A 138 2.68 -11.25 -0.21
CA PHE A 138 3.79 -11.25 -1.17
C PHE A 138 4.42 -9.86 -1.34
N VAL A 139 3.62 -8.78 -1.36
CA VAL A 139 4.15 -7.40 -1.34
C VAL A 139 5.03 -7.18 -0.10
N SER A 140 4.54 -7.56 1.09
CA SER A 140 5.32 -7.48 2.32
C SER A 140 6.55 -8.40 2.30
N GLY A 141 6.46 -9.58 1.66
CA GLY A 141 7.59 -10.46 1.43
C GLY A 141 8.68 -9.80 0.59
N GLY A 142 8.31 -9.13 -0.51
CA GLY A 142 9.25 -8.34 -1.31
C GLY A 142 9.92 -7.22 -0.52
N GLN A 143 9.13 -6.48 0.26
CA GLN A 143 9.63 -5.42 1.14
C GLN A 143 10.54 -5.94 2.26
N PHE A 144 10.32 -7.16 2.74
CA PHE A 144 11.16 -7.83 3.73
C PHE A 144 12.48 -8.33 3.12
N THR A 145 12.41 -8.91 1.92
CA THR A 145 13.55 -9.56 1.26
C THR A 145 14.53 -8.55 0.66
N LEU A 146 14.06 -7.42 0.10
CA LEU A 146 14.96 -6.46 -0.55
C LEU A 146 16.04 -5.87 0.38
N PRO A 147 15.73 -5.39 1.61
CA PRO A 147 16.77 -4.90 2.51
C PRO A 147 17.80 -5.97 2.87
N LEU A 148 17.41 -7.24 2.92
CA LEU A 148 18.34 -8.36 3.14
C LEU A 148 19.25 -8.55 1.92
N ILE A 149 18.71 -8.49 0.71
CA ILE A 149 19.51 -8.52 -0.53
C ILE A 149 20.53 -7.38 -0.52
N ILE A 150 20.09 -6.15 -0.26
CA ILE A 150 20.98 -4.98 -0.21
C ILE A 150 22.04 -5.15 0.90
N SER A 151 21.66 -5.66 2.07
CA SER A 151 22.62 -5.93 3.15
C SER A 151 23.70 -6.94 2.75
N VAL A 152 23.35 -7.94 1.94
CA VAL A 152 24.32 -8.92 1.42
C VAL A 152 25.21 -8.28 0.35
N LEU A 153 24.65 -7.47 -0.54
CA LEU A 153 25.43 -6.74 -1.55
C LEU A 153 26.48 -5.83 -0.90
N VAL A 154 26.09 -5.09 0.14
CA VAL A 154 26.99 -4.23 0.90
C VAL A 154 28.07 -5.03 1.63
N TRP A 155 27.72 -6.20 2.18
CA TRP A 155 28.70 -7.05 2.87
C TRP A 155 29.81 -7.54 1.94
N PHE A 156 29.46 -7.82 0.68
CA PHE A 156 30.41 -8.29 -0.34
C PHE A 156 30.98 -7.15 -1.20
N ASP A 157 30.76 -5.88 -0.83
CA ASP A 157 31.18 -4.70 -1.59
C ASP A 157 30.76 -4.74 -3.08
N LEU A 158 29.57 -5.29 -3.35
CA LEU A 158 29.00 -5.41 -4.68
C LEU A 158 28.29 -4.13 -5.11
N TRP A 159 28.25 -3.89 -6.43
CA TRP A 159 27.56 -2.73 -7.00
C TRP A 159 26.06 -2.72 -6.65
N PHE A 160 25.56 -1.57 -6.17
CA PHE A 160 24.16 -1.42 -5.73
C PHE A 160 23.14 -1.78 -6.83
N GLY A 161 23.51 -1.63 -8.10
CA GLY A 161 22.66 -1.95 -9.24
C GLY A 161 22.22 -3.42 -9.32
N TRP A 162 22.94 -4.34 -8.66
CA TRP A 162 22.48 -5.73 -8.51
C TRP A 162 21.12 -5.84 -7.84
N SER A 163 20.75 -4.92 -6.94
CA SER A 163 19.42 -4.91 -6.31
C SER A 163 18.29 -4.69 -7.33
N PHE A 164 18.53 -3.85 -8.34
CA PHE A 164 17.60 -3.62 -9.45
C PHE A 164 17.62 -4.78 -10.45
N LEU A 165 18.79 -5.31 -10.79
CA LEU A 165 18.92 -6.42 -11.73
C LEU A 165 18.31 -7.72 -11.21
N ILE A 166 18.40 -8.00 -9.90
CA ILE A 166 17.74 -9.16 -9.29
C ILE A 166 16.22 -9.02 -9.41
N ALA A 167 15.66 -7.86 -9.06
CA ALA A 167 14.22 -7.59 -9.20
C ALA A 167 13.76 -7.70 -10.68
N ALA A 168 14.54 -7.14 -11.61
CA ALA A 168 14.27 -7.25 -13.04
C ALA A 168 14.34 -8.71 -13.54
N GLY A 169 15.35 -9.46 -13.12
CA GLY A 169 15.52 -10.88 -13.45
C GLY A 169 14.36 -11.72 -12.93
N MET A 170 13.92 -11.49 -11.69
CA MET A 170 12.74 -12.15 -11.13
C MET A 170 11.48 -11.84 -11.94
N MET A 171 11.27 -10.58 -12.32
CA MET A 171 10.12 -10.19 -13.14
C MET A 171 10.17 -10.84 -14.53
N PHE A 172 11.34 -10.85 -15.17
CA PHE A 172 11.54 -11.44 -16.49
C PHE A 172 11.32 -12.96 -16.51
N LEU A 173 11.92 -13.68 -15.55
CA LEU A 173 11.73 -15.13 -15.41
C LEU A 173 10.26 -15.46 -15.13
N ASN A 174 9.58 -14.65 -14.31
CA ASN A 174 8.16 -14.83 -14.04
C ASN A 174 7.28 -14.57 -15.28
N ALA A 175 7.64 -13.60 -16.13
CA ALA A 175 6.96 -13.37 -17.40
C ALA A 175 7.04 -14.59 -18.34
N ILE A 176 8.22 -15.24 -18.41
CA ILE A 176 8.40 -16.49 -19.18
C ILE A 176 7.56 -17.63 -18.58
N TYR A 177 7.55 -17.75 -17.25
CA TYR A 177 6.76 -18.75 -16.55
C TYR A 177 5.25 -18.58 -16.79
N LEU A 178 4.73 -17.34 -16.67
CA LEU A 178 3.32 -17.02 -16.93
C LEU A 178 2.93 -17.24 -18.40
N PHE A 179 3.88 -17.31 -19.33
CA PHE A 179 3.57 -17.55 -20.74
C PHE A 179 3.00 -18.94 -20.96
N LYS A 180 3.48 -19.91 -20.18
CA LYS A 180 3.06 -21.33 -20.22
C LYS A 180 1.84 -21.62 -19.34
N CYS A 181 1.40 -20.67 -18.53
CA CYS A 181 0.33 -20.90 -17.55
C CYS A 181 -1.08 -20.63 -18.14
N PRO A 182 -2.09 -21.45 -17.78
CA PRO A 182 -3.46 -21.25 -18.23
C PRO A 182 -4.12 -20.09 -17.46
N PHE A 183 -4.67 -19.12 -18.19
CA PHE A 183 -5.48 -18.06 -17.57
C PHE A 183 -6.95 -18.49 -17.52
N PRO A 184 -7.70 -18.08 -16.47
CA PRO A 184 -9.15 -18.24 -16.45
C PRO A 184 -9.77 -17.69 -17.75
N PRO A 185 -10.73 -18.40 -18.36
CA PRO A 185 -11.42 -17.89 -19.53
C PRO A 185 -12.12 -16.58 -19.13
N HIS A 186 -11.92 -15.55 -19.95
CA HIS A 186 -12.61 -14.28 -19.81
C HIS A 186 -14.08 -14.54 -20.10
N HIS A 187 -14.86 -14.89 -19.08
CA HIS A 187 -16.28 -14.65 -19.12
C HIS A 187 -16.38 -13.13 -19.14
N SER A 188 -16.42 -12.55 -20.36
CA SER A 188 -17.11 -11.29 -20.57
C SER A 188 -18.37 -11.44 -19.74
N LEU A 189 -18.51 -10.66 -18.68
CA LEU A 189 -19.75 -10.62 -17.92
C LEU A 189 -20.82 -10.51 -19.00
N ALA A 190 -21.52 -11.62 -19.23
CA ALA A 190 -22.74 -11.61 -20.01
C ALA A 190 -23.49 -10.45 -19.38
N LYS A 191 -23.75 -9.42 -20.21
CA LYS A 191 -24.41 -8.17 -19.85
C LYS A 191 -25.10 -8.38 -18.52
N ALA A 192 -24.55 -7.80 -17.45
CA ALA A 192 -25.39 -7.61 -16.29
C ALA A 192 -26.57 -6.81 -16.85
N GLU A 193 -27.67 -7.50 -17.09
CA GLU A 193 -28.93 -6.88 -17.44
C GLU A 193 -29.15 -5.90 -16.28
N GLU A 194 -28.86 -4.63 -16.54
CA GLU A 194 -29.52 -3.56 -15.85
C GLU A 194 -31.00 -3.81 -16.08
N ASN A 195 -31.61 -4.55 -15.16
CA ASN A 195 -33.05 -4.61 -15.06
C ASN A 195 -33.51 -3.15 -14.89
N PRO A 196 -34.25 -2.56 -15.85
CA PRO A 196 -34.61 -1.15 -15.80
C PRO A 196 -35.64 -0.82 -14.71
N ASN A 197 -35.97 -1.76 -13.82
CA ASN A 197 -37.13 -1.72 -12.95
C ASN A 197 -36.80 -1.91 -11.46
N THR A 198 -35.67 -1.41 -10.98
CA THR A 198 -35.57 -1.03 -9.57
C THR A 198 -35.83 0.46 -9.47
N VAL A 199 -37.09 0.80 -9.23
CA VAL A 199 -37.52 2.13 -8.79
C VAL A 199 -36.60 2.56 -7.65
N GLU A 200 -35.84 3.63 -7.88
CA GLU A 200 -35.11 4.32 -6.83
C GLU A 200 -36.09 4.68 -5.71
N PRO A 201 -35.91 4.17 -4.48
CA PRO A 201 -36.63 4.72 -3.36
C PRO A 201 -36.09 6.14 -3.15
N ALA A 202 -37.00 7.10 -3.24
CA ALA A 202 -36.75 8.51 -3.03
C ALA A 202 -35.82 8.74 -1.83
N ILE A 203 -34.80 9.57 -2.06
CA ILE A 203 -33.83 10.10 -1.10
C ILE A 203 -34.57 10.51 0.18
N SER A 204 -34.56 9.64 1.19
CA SER A 204 -35.00 9.99 2.53
C SER A 204 -33.90 10.79 3.20
N LYS A 205 -34.26 12.01 3.60
CA LYS A 205 -33.46 13.02 4.31
C LYS A 205 -32.58 12.45 5.43
N ASP A 206 -31.33 12.10 5.11
CA ASP A 206 -30.20 11.95 6.05
C ASP A 206 -28.86 12.40 5.40
N CYS A 207 -28.96 13.31 4.42
CA CYS A 207 -27.90 13.64 3.46
C CYS A 207 -26.66 14.32 4.10
N THR A 208 -26.80 14.99 5.24
CA THR A 208 -25.67 15.64 5.95
C THR A 208 -24.82 14.65 6.77
N CYS A 209 -25.40 13.56 7.28
CA CYS A 209 -24.66 12.55 8.05
C CYS A 209 -23.80 11.63 7.16
N SER A 210 -24.25 11.35 5.94
CA SER A 210 -23.58 10.47 4.96
C SER A 210 -22.31 11.09 4.37
N MET A 211 -22.32 12.39 4.06
CA MET A 211 -21.15 13.08 3.48
C MET A 211 -19.99 13.26 4.47
N LEU A 212 -20.30 13.55 5.74
CA LEU A 212 -19.27 13.70 6.76
C LEU A 212 -18.59 12.35 7.06
N ASP A 213 -19.33 11.24 7.04
CA ASP A 213 -18.74 9.89 7.14
C ASP A 213 -17.85 9.58 5.94
N LEU A 214 -18.33 9.87 4.73
CA LEU A 214 -17.56 9.68 3.51
C LEU A 214 -16.25 10.47 3.56
N ALA A 215 -16.32 11.76 3.93
CA ALA A 215 -15.16 12.61 4.11
C ALA A 215 -14.20 12.07 5.18
N SER A 216 -14.73 11.66 6.34
CA SER A 216 -13.92 11.13 7.45
C SER A 216 -13.14 9.88 7.04
N PHE A 217 -13.80 8.91 6.38
CA PHE A 217 -13.13 7.71 5.89
C PHE A 217 -12.13 8.01 4.76
N THR A 218 -12.43 8.99 3.90
CA THR A 218 -11.55 9.38 2.79
C THR A 218 -10.28 10.05 3.31
N VAL A 219 -10.42 11.02 4.21
CA VAL A 219 -9.27 11.69 4.87
C VAL A 219 -8.48 10.68 5.68
N TYR A 220 -9.16 9.76 6.37
CA TYR A 220 -8.52 8.65 7.07
C TYR A 220 -7.70 7.77 6.12
N GLY A 221 -8.24 7.40 4.95
CA GLY A 221 -7.53 6.62 3.95
C GLY A 221 -6.27 7.32 3.44
N TYR A 222 -6.35 8.63 3.20
CA TYR A 222 -5.19 9.45 2.86
C TYR A 222 -4.14 9.43 3.98
N ILE A 223 -4.53 9.74 5.22
CA ILE A 223 -3.60 9.84 6.36
C ILE A 223 -2.97 8.49 6.69
N SER A 224 -3.77 7.42 6.73
CA SER A 224 -3.28 6.07 7.01
C SER A 224 -2.28 5.62 5.93
N MET A 225 -2.53 5.93 4.66
CA MET A 225 -1.59 5.64 3.58
C MET A 225 -0.35 6.52 3.69
N ALA A 226 -0.50 7.81 4.02
CA ALA A 226 0.60 8.75 4.19
C ALA A 226 1.58 8.30 5.27
N THR A 227 1.09 7.95 6.46
CA THR A 227 1.92 7.47 7.57
C THR A 227 2.62 6.17 7.22
N PHE A 228 1.90 5.18 6.69
CA PHE A 228 2.50 3.94 6.20
C PHE A 228 3.62 4.20 5.20
N TYR A 229 3.33 5.04 4.20
CA TYR A 229 4.24 5.32 3.11
C TYR A 229 5.50 6.05 3.59
N LEU A 230 5.34 7.11 4.39
CA LEU A 230 6.45 7.90 4.92
C LEU A 230 7.43 7.04 5.71
N ILE A 231 6.93 6.19 6.62
CA ILE A 231 7.79 5.27 7.38
C ILE A 231 8.49 4.30 6.43
N SER A 232 7.76 3.68 5.49
CA SER A 232 8.36 2.71 4.57
C SER A 232 9.48 3.30 3.71
N GLN A 233 9.46 4.61 3.44
CA GLN A 233 10.45 5.29 2.61
C GLN A 233 11.61 5.88 3.39
N TRP A 234 11.39 6.32 4.64
CA TRP A 234 12.36 7.11 5.41
C TRP A 234 12.90 6.42 6.67
N LEU A 235 12.33 5.27 7.07
CA LEU A 235 12.73 4.58 8.31
C LEU A 235 14.23 4.27 8.35
N SER A 236 14.80 3.81 7.23
CA SER A 236 16.23 3.50 7.16
C SER A 236 17.10 4.75 7.26
N GLN A 237 16.75 5.82 6.55
CA GLN A 237 17.47 7.10 6.62
C GLN A 237 17.37 7.71 8.01
N TYR A 238 16.21 7.62 8.66
CA TYR A 238 16.05 8.09 10.04
C TYR A 238 16.95 7.33 11.02
N GLY A 239 17.00 5.99 10.90
CA GLY A 239 17.91 5.17 11.68
C GLY A 239 19.37 5.55 11.48
N GLN A 240 19.79 5.79 10.23
CA GLN A 240 21.17 6.15 9.91
C GLN A 240 21.55 7.56 10.37
N PHE A 241 20.79 8.57 9.94
CA PHE A 241 21.18 9.98 10.07
C PHE A 241 20.71 10.64 11.37
N VAL A 242 19.66 10.13 12.02
CA VAL A 242 19.14 10.68 13.27
C VAL A 242 19.55 9.82 14.47
N ALA A 243 19.39 8.50 14.37
CA ALA A 243 19.76 7.59 15.47
C ALA A 243 21.23 7.13 15.45
N GLY A 244 22.01 7.52 14.43
CA GLY A 244 23.44 7.21 14.32
C GLY A 244 23.75 5.75 14.03
N MET A 245 22.80 4.98 13.46
CA MET A 245 23.03 3.58 13.13
C MET A 245 23.97 3.41 11.93
N PRO A 246 24.81 2.37 11.92
CA PRO A 246 25.50 1.95 10.70
C PRO A 246 24.50 1.65 9.58
N TYR A 247 24.87 1.97 8.34
CA TYR A 247 24.00 1.79 7.16
C TYR A 247 23.39 0.37 7.08
N THR A 248 24.21 -0.66 7.34
CA THR A 248 23.78 -2.07 7.31
C THR A 248 22.76 -2.44 8.39
N MET A 249 22.76 -1.76 9.53
CA MET A 249 21.72 -1.91 10.55
C MET A 249 20.47 -1.11 10.18
N ALA A 250 20.65 0.10 9.65
CA ALA A 250 19.56 1.00 9.30
C ALA A 250 18.64 0.45 8.20
N ILE A 251 19.21 -0.18 7.16
CA ILE A 251 18.42 -0.86 6.11
C ILE A 251 17.61 -2.04 6.67
N LYS A 252 18.13 -2.77 7.66
CA LYS A 252 17.44 -3.91 8.29
C LYS A 252 16.21 -3.50 9.11
N LEU A 253 16.09 -2.23 9.52
CA LEU A 253 14.89 -1.72 10.18
C LEU A 253 13.64 -1.96 9.34
N LEU A 254 13.74 -1.90 8.01
CA LEU A 254 12.59 -2.13 7.13
C LEU A 254 12.16 -3.61 7.11
N SER A 255 13.10 -4.54 7.28
CA SER A 255 12.80 -5.96 7.50
C SER A 255 12.12 -6.19 8.86
N ILE A 256 12.54 -5.48 9.91
CA ILE A 256 11.89 -5.54 11.24
C ILE A 256 10.46 -4.99 11.17
N TYR A 257 10.28 -3.87 10.46
CA TYR A 257 9.00 -3.25 10.20
C TYR A 257 8.03 -4.16 9.44
N THR A 258 8.49 -4.79 8.36
CA THR A 258 7.68 -5.74 7.60
C THR A 258 7.35 -7.00 8.39
N ALA A 259 8.27 -7.49 9.24
CA ALA A 259 8.00 -8.59 10.16
C ALA A 259 6.87 -8.22 11.15
N GLY A 260 6.90 -7.02 11.74
CA GLY A 260 5.82 -6.51 12.59
C GLY A 260 4.47 -6.48 11.88
N SER A 261 4.44 -6.03 10.62
CA SER A 261 3.25 -6.02 9.77
C SER A 261 2.67 -7.42 9.55
N LEU A 262 3.52 -8.40 9.21
CA LEU A 262 3.10 -9.78 9.00
C LEU A 262 2.53 -10.41 10.27
N VAL A 263 3.20 -10.21 11.41
CA VAL A 263 2.71 -10.68 12.72
C VAL A 263 1.33 -10.08 13.03
N CYS A 264 1.14 -8.79 12.75
CA CYS A 264 -0.15 -8.13 12.93
C CYS A 264 -1.25 -8.75 12.06
N VAL A 265 -1.01 -9.03 10.78
CA VAL A 265 -2.02 -9.64 9.90
C VAL A 265 -2.59 -10.94 10.48
N PHE A 266 -1.74 -11.83 11.00
CA PHE A 266 -2.18 -13.08 11.63
C PHE A 266 -2.92 -12.84 12.95
N ILE A 267 -2.42 -11.93 13.78
CA ILE A 267 -3.02 -11.61 15.08
C ILE A 267 -4.38 -10.91 14.89
N SER A 268 -4.48 -9.87 14.05
CA SER A 268 -5.72 -9.18 13.73
C SER A 268 -6.77 -10.12 13.13
N ALA A 269 -6.38 -11.04 12.25
CA ALA A 269 -7.30 -12.06 11.71
C ALA A 269 -7.89 -12.94 12.83
N GLY A 270 -7.08 -13.30 13.82
CA GLY A 270 -7.53 -14.02 15.02
C GLY A 270 -8.46 -13.18 15.92
N LEU A 271 -8.11 -11.93 16.21
CA LEU A 271 -8.89 -11.05 17.10
C LEU A 271 -10.26 -10.68 16.54
N VAL A 272 -10.35 -10.41 15.23
CA VAL A 272 -11.63 -10.10 14.57
C VAL A 272 -12.59 -11.29 14.66
N LYS A 273 -12.05 -12.53 14.60
CA LYS A 273 -12.84 -13.76 14.79
C LYS A 273 -13.29 -13.96 16.24
N LYS A 274 -12.53 -13.42 17.21
CA LYS A 274 -12.73 -13.58 18.66
C LYS A 274 -13.42 -12.37 19.34
N THR A 275 -14.38 -11.72 18.65
CA THR A 275 -15.35 -10.78 19.25
C THR A 275 -14.92 -9.31 19.35
N VAL A 276 -13.69 -8.91 18.98
CA VAL A 276 -13.29 -7.49 19.02
C VAL A 276 -13.86 -6.75 17.82
N SER A 277 -14.55 -5.62 18.05
CA SER A 277 -15.10 -4.82 16.96
C SER A 277 -13.99 -4.20 16.09
N SER A 278 -14.14 -4.25 14.77
CA SER A 278 -13.15 -3.68 13.82
C SER A 278 -12.87 -2.20 14.10
N THR A 279 -13.86 -1.47 14.61
CA THR A 279 -13.73 -0.07 15.01
C THR A 279 -12.85 0.12 16.25
N THR A 280 -12.95 -0.77 17.24
CA THR A 280 -12.08 -0.73 18.43
C THR A 280 -10.62 -1.02 18.05
N LEU A 281 -10.39 -2.00 17.17
CA LEU A 281 -9.05 -2.29 16.65
C LEU A 281 -8.47 -1.11 15.88
N LEU A 282 -9.28 -0.44 15.05
CA LEU A 282 -8.87 0.76 14.32
C LEU A 282 -8.33 1.84 15.28
N MET A 283 -9.11 2.18 16.31
CA MET A 283 -8.73 3.19 17.30
C MET A 283 -7.49 2.79 18.10
N LEU A 284 -7.38 1.52 18.51
CA LEU A 284 -6.24 1.01 19.27
C LEU A 284 -4.95 1.07 18.45
N TYR A 285 -4.98 0.63 17.20
CA TYR A 285 -3.79 0.62 16.37
C TYR A 285 -3.35 2.02 15.94
N THR A 286 -4.27 2.94 15.67
CA THR A 286 -3.88 4.34 15.41
C THR A 286 -3.33 5.04 16.65
N PHE A 287 -3.85 4.72 17.84
CA PHE A 287 -3.28 5.18 19.10
C PHE A 287 -1.85 4.67 19.31
N ILE A 288 -1.63 3.36 19.16
CA ILE A 288 -0.28 2.75 19.30
C ILE A 288 0.68 3.37 18.29
N SER A 289 0.23 3.59 17.04
CA SER A 289 1.05 4.22 16.00
C SER A 289 1.47 5.64 16.38
N PHE A 290 0.53 6.45 16.90
CA PHE A 290 0.79 7.81 17.34
C PHE A 290 1.81 7.85 18.49
N ILE A 291 1.61 7.03 19.52
CA ILE A 291 2.53 6.96 20.66
C ILE A 291 3.91 6.49 20.20
N ALA A 292 3.99 5.45 19.37
CA ALA A 292 5.27 4.94 18.87
C ALA A 292 6.04 6.01 18.07
N LEU A 293 5.35 6.73 17.18
CA LEU A 293 5.94 7.84 16.41
C LEU A 293 6.39 9.00 17.32
N LEU A 294 5.59 9.35 18.32
CA LEU A 294 5.95 10.41 19.27
C LEU A 294 7.18 10.02 20.09
N THR A 295 7.21 8.78 20.61
CA THR A 295 8.33 8.28 21.42
C THR A 295 9.63 8.24 20.62
N VAL A 296 9.61 7.78 19.36
CA VAL A 296 10.83 7.72 18.53
C VAL A 296 11.37 9.09 18.18
N CYS A 297 10.50 10.12 18.07
CA CYS A 297 10.91 11.49 17.82
C CYS A 297 11.45 12.20 19.08
N LEU A 298 10.93 11.87 20.26
CA LEU A 298 11.40 12.42 21.54
C LEU A 298 12.72 11.78 22.00
N HIS A 299 12.91 10.48 21.75
CA HIS A 299 14.07 9.72 22.20
C HIS A 299 14.66 8.86 21.07
N PRO A 300 15.39 9.47 20.09
CA PRO A 300 15.92 8.77 18.91
C PRO A 300 17.17 7.93 19.22
N THR A 301 17.09 7.01 20.18
CA THR A 301 18.17 6.05 20.45
C THR A 301 18.07 4.84 19.53
N VAL A 302 19.19 4.14 19.30
CA VAL A 302 19.24 2.92 18.48
C VAL A 302 18.19 1.88 18.94
N ALA A 303 18.08 1.67 20.25
CA ALA A 303 17.09 0.73 20.81
C ALA A 303 15.65 1.20 20.56
N THR A 304 15.36 2.49 20.77
CA THR A 304 14.03 3.06 20.53
C THR A 304 13.61 2.88 19.07
N VAL A 305 14.51 3.14 18.12
CA VAL A 305 14.21 3.05 16.68
C VAL A 305 13.98 1.60 16.24
N ILE A 306 14.69 0.63 16.80
CA ILE A 306 14.46 -0.80 16.53
C ILE A 306 13.09 -1.25 17.04
N VAL A 307 12.75 -0.90 18.29
CA VAL A 307 11.44 -1.20 18.87
C VAL A 307 10.34 -0.49 18.08
N PHE A 308 10.55 0.78 17.75
CA PHE A 308 9.66 1.57 16.93
C PHE A 308 9.39 0.90 15.58
N ALA A 309 10.43 0.46 14.86
CA ALA A 309 10.29 -0.19 13.56
C ALA A 309 9.31 -1.38 13.64
N PHE A 310 9.46 -2.24 14.64
CA PHE A 310 8.55 -3.37 14.84
C PHE A 310 7.13 -2.92 15.21
N VAL A 311 7.00 -2.03 16.20
CA VAL A 311 5.70 -1.58 16.72
C VAL A 311 4.90 -0.84 15.66
N ILE A 312 5.53 0.05 14.91
CA ILE A 312 4.87 0.82 13.85
C ILE A 312 4.55 -0.05 12.64
N GLY A 313 5.40 -1.05 12.34
CA GLY A 313 5.08 -2.10 11.38
C GLY A 313 3.83 -2.87 11.79
N PHE A 314 3.74 -3.25 13.05
CA PHE A 314 2.58 -3.92 13.61
C PHE A 314 1.32 -3.03 13.56
N SER A 315 1.39 -1.81 14.07
CA SER A 315 0.21 -0.97 14.25
C SER A 315 -0.21 -0.20 12.99
N ALA A 316 0.72 0.32 12.17
CA ALA A 316 0.35 1.10 10.98
C ALA A 316 0.24 0.23 9.72
N ALA A 317 1.24 -0.63 9.46
CA ALA A 317 1.28 -1.44 8.23
C ALA A 317 0.45 -2.73 8.31
N GLY A 318 0.27 -3.26 9.53
CA GLY A 318 -0.30 -4.57 9.80
C GLY A 318 -1.76 -4.81 9.38
N GLY A 319 -2.51 -3.77 9.01
CA GLY A 319 -3.90 -3.95 8.54
C GLY A 319 -4.85 -2.80 8.81
N VAL A 320 -4.40 -1.75 9.49
CA VAL A 320 -5.22 -0.59 9.86
C VAL A 320 -5.92 0.06 8.67
N MET A 321 -5.19 0.31 7.59
CA MET A 321 -5.78 0.85 6.36
C MET A 321 -6.91 -0.06 5.83
N GLN A 322 -6.73 -1.38 5.91
CA GLN A 322 -7.72 -2.35 5.46
C GLN A 322 -8.95 -2.41 6.38
N LEU A 323 -8.76 -2.21 7.69
CA LEU A 323 -9.86 -2.06 8.65
C LEU A 323 -10.69 -0.82 8.32
N GLY A 324 -10.04 0.31 8.02
CA GLY A 324 -10.69 1.56 7.60
C GLY A 324 -11.51 1.38 6.32
N LEU A 325 -10.92 0.75 5.29
CA LEU A 325 -11.61 0.43 4.04
C LEU A 325 -12.83 -0.48 4.27
N THR A 326 -12.68 -1.50 5.12
CA THR A 326 -13.77 -2.45 5.42
C THR A 326 -14.93 -1.74 6.12
N LEU A 327 -14.63 -0.88 7.10
CA LEU A 327 -15.63 -0.08 7.81
C LEU A 327 -16.36 0.89 6.86
N MET A 328 -15.65 1.51 5.92
CA MET A 328 -16.25 2.35 4.89
C MET A 328 -17.18 1.54 3.97
N ALA A 329 -16.77 0.35 3.54
CA ALA A 329 -17.60 -0.52 2.69
C ALA A 329 -18.88 -1.01 3.41
N ILE A 330 -18.80 -1.25 4.72
CA ILE A 330 -19.98 -1.58 5.54
C ILE A 330 -20.90 -0.37 5.70
N ARG A 331 -20.34 0.84 5.82
CA ARG A 331 -21.08 2.10 5.97
C ARG A 331 -21.87 2.48 4.71
N PHE A 332 -21.36 2.14 3.52
CA PHE A 332 -21.99 2.48 2.24
C PHE A 332 -22.39 1.23 1.43
N PRO A 333 -23.38 0.45 1.89
CA PRO A 333 -23.69 -0.85 1.29
C PRO A 333 -24.24 -0.77 -0.13
N HIS A 334 -24.94 0.32 -0.48
CA HIS A 334 -25.51 0.54 -1.81
C HIS A 334 -24.52 1.14 -2.82
N ALA A 335 -23.35 1.61 -2.37
CA ALA A 335 -22.33 2.25 -3.21
C ALA A 335 -20.91 1.77 -2.88
N LYS A 336 -20.75 0.49 -2.50
CA LYS A 336 -19.48 -0.09 -2.01
C LYS A 336 -18.31 0.13 -2.96
N GLY A 337 -18.52 -0.09 -4.26
CA GLY A 337 -17.48 0.09 -5.29
C GLY A 337 -17.02 1.55 -5.39
N LYS A 338 -17.97 2.50 -5.40
CA LYS A 338 -17.66 3.93 -5.44
C LYS A 338 -16.93 4.39 -4.16
N ALA A 339 -17.39 3.95 -2.99
CA ALA A 339 -16.77 4.29 -1.71
C ALA A 339 -15.34 3.76 -1.59
N THR A 340 -15.13 2.48 -1.91
CA THR A 340 -13.80 1.86 -1.90
C THR A 340 -12.87 2.47 -2.95
N GLY A 341 -13.39 2.83 -4.14
CA GLY A 341 -12.66 3.58 -5.16
C GLY A 341 -12.17 4.93 -4.66
N ILE A 342 -13.03 5.72 -4.00
CA ILE A 342 -12.65 7.01 -3.41
C ILE A 342 -11.55 6.84 -2.35
N PHE A 343 -11.66 5.80 -1.50
CA PHE A 343 -10.64 5.50 -0.50
C PHE A 343 -9.27 5.19 -1.11
N TYR A 344 -9.22 4.35 -2.15
CA TYR A 344 -7.98 4.02 -2.84
C TYR A 344 -7.40 5.18 -3.66
N SER A 345 -8.26 6.03 -4.23
CA SER A 345 -7.85 7.28 -4.87
C SER A 345 -7.18 8.22 -3.86
N ALA A 346 -7.74 8.35 -2.65
CA ALA A 346 -7.13 9.14 -1.58
C ALA A 346 -5.77 8.57 -1.16
N GLY A 347 -5.64 7.24 -1.05
CA GLY A 347 -4.35 6.59 -0.79
C GLY A 347 -3.33 6.81 -1.91
N SER A 348 -3.75 6.72 -3.18
CA SER A 348 -2.87 6.97 -4.32
C SER A 348 -2.44 8.44 -4.38
N LEU A 349 -3.35 9.36 -4.05
CA LEU A 349 -3.02 10.78 -3.92
C LEU A 349 -1.96 10.99 -2.82
N ALA A 350 -2.09 10.32 -1.67
CA ALA A 350 -1.08 10.38 -0.61
C ALA A 350 0.30 9.92 -1.10
N THR A 351 0.38 8.84 -1.89
CA THR A 351 1.66 8.36 -2.46
C THR A 351 2.30 9.33 -3.45
N PHE A 352 1.54 10.28 -4.00
CA PHE A 352 2.07 11.35 -4.85
C PHE A 352 2.44 12.59 -4.03
N THR A 353 1.55 13.05 -3.17
CA THR A 353 1.72 14.31 -2.43
C THR A 353 2.75 14.21 -1.31
N ILE A 354 2.81 13.08 -0.59
CA ILE A 354 3.72 12.92 0.56
C ILE A 354 5.18 13.01 0.14
N PRO A 355 5.66 12.34 -0.92
CA PRO A 355 7.06 12.47 -1.34
C PRO A 355 7.44 13.90 -1.74
N LEU A 356 6.51 14.69 -2.29
CA LEU A 356 6.74 16.10 -2.60
C LEU A 356 6.86 16.96 -1.33
N ILE A 357 6.06 16.65 -0.29
CA ILE A 357 6.18 17.31 1.02
C ILE A 357 7.49 16.89 1.69
N THR A 358 7.82 15.59 1.70
CA THR A 358 9.06 15.11 2.30
C THR A 358 10.29 15.57 1.52
N ALA A 359 10.19 15.83 0.21
CA ALA A 359 11.27 16.43 -0.56
C ALA A 359 11.67 17.78 0.06
N LYS A 360 10.70 18.66 0.31
CA LYS A 360 10.94 19.96 0.96
C LYS A 360 11.44 19.81 2.39
N LEU A 361 10.85 18.90 3.17
CA LEU A 361 11.27 18.66 4.56
C LEU A 361 12.67 18.07 4.67
N SER A 362 13.09 17.24 3.70
CA SER A 362 14.41 16.61 3.68
C SER A 362 15.56 17.61 3.56
N GLN A 363 15.30 18.79 3.00
CA GLN A 363 16.27 19.89 2.93
C GLN A 363 16.46 20.60 4.28
N ILE A 364 15.47 20.51 5.17
CA ILE A 364 15.55 21.07 6.53
C ILE A 364 16.24 20.04 7.45
N SER A 365 15.65 18.86 7.59
CA SER A 365 16.18 17.75 8.37
C SER A 365 15.35 16.48 8.15
N ILE A 366 16.00 15.32 8.17
CA ILE A 366 15.32 14.02 8.16
C ILE A 366 14.45 13.85 9.43
N ALA A 367 14.82 14.47 10.55
CA ALA A 367 14.00 14.45 11.77
C ALA A 367 12.66 15.19 11.59
N SER A 368 12.64 16.26 10.80
CA SER A 368 11.42 17.02 10.50
C SER A 368 10.39 16.18 9.73
N ILE A 369 10.85 15.20 8.95
CA ILE A 369 9.97 14.26 8.22
C ILE A 369 9.21 13.37 9.20
N MET A 370 9.89 12.83 10.23
CA MET A 370 9.22 12.01 11.25
C MET A 370 8.31 12.85 12.16
N TRP A 371 8.69 14.08 12.50
CA TRP A 371 7.79 15.01 13.22
C TRP A 371 6.54 15.36 12.41
N PHE A 372 6.67 15.50 11.08
CA PHE A 372 5.52 15.64 10.21
C PHE A 372 4.61 14.40 10.26
N ASP A 373 5.19 13.21 10.31
CA ASP A 373 4.41 11.97 10.46
C ASP A 373 3.73 11.85 11.83
N VAL A 374 4.35 12.33 12.91
CA VAL A 374 3.68 12.46 14.22
C VAL A 374 2.41 13.28 14.10
N GLY A 375 2.45 14.40 13.38
CA GLY A 375 1.28 15.24 13.10
C GLY A 375 0.20 14.50 12.30
N LEU A 376 0.59 13.77 11.26
CA LEU A 376 -0.33 12.93 10.47
C LEU A 376 -0.96 11.83 11.33
N SER A 377 -0.17 11.12 12.12
CA SER A 377 -0.67 10.06 13.00
C SER A 377 -1.57 10.59 14.11
N ALA A 378 -1.30 11.79 14.64
CA ALA A 378 -2.19 12.45 15.61
C ALA A 378 -3.55 12.75 14.98
N ALA A 379 -3.56 13.35 13.77
CA ALA A 379 -4.79 13.60 13.03
C ALA A 379 -5.52 12.30 12.68
N GLY A 380 -4.80 11.26 12.27
CA GLY A 380 -5.34 9.93 11.99
C GLY A 380 -5.98 9.28 13.21
N PHE A 381 -5.38 9.43 14.39
CA PHE A 381 -5.96 8.96 15.66
C PHE A 381 -7.23 9.72 16.01
N LEU A 382 -7.25 11.05 15.90
CA LEU A 382 -8.45 11.86 16.15
C LEU A 382 -9.61 11.48 15.21
N ILE A 383 -9.33 11.25 13.92
CA ILE A 383 -10.33 10.81 12.96
C ILE A 383 -10.80 9.38 13.27
N ALA A 384 -9.90 8.48 13.69
CA ALA A 384 -10.28 7.13 14.09
C ALA A 384 -11.21 7.15 15.32
N LEU A 385 -10.93 8.00 16.32
CA LEU A 385 -11.82 8.21 17.47
C LEU A 385 -13.18 8.75 17.03
N PHE A 386 -13.19 9.69 16.08
CA PHE A 386 -14.42 10.24 15.53
C PHE A 386 -15.27 9.19 14.81
N ILE A 387 -14.66 8.37 13.95
CA ILE A 387 -15.31 7.21 13.30
C ILE A 387 -15.84 6.24 14.36
N GLY A 388 -15.06 6.02 15.43
CA GLY A 388 -15.44 5.19 16.57
C GLY A 388 -16.68 5.68 17.30
N TYR A 389 -16.69 6.97 17.64
CA TYR A 389 -17.81 7.64 18.29
C TYR A 389 -19.09 7.52 17.44
N ARG A 390 -19.01 7.82 16.14
CA ARG A 390 -20.17 7.71 15.23
C ARG A 390 -20.68 6.29 15.10
N SER A 391 -19.79 5.31 14.98
CA SER A 391 -20.15 3.89 14.91
C SER A 391 -20.86 3.41 16.19
N MET A 392 -20.45 3.89 17.36
CA MET A 392 -21.12 3.57 18.62
C MET A 392 -22.47 4.25 18.77
N LYS A 393 -22.60 5.51 18.33
CA LYS A 393 -23.86 6.27 18.38
C LYS A 393 -24.97 5.57 17.57
N GLU A 394 -24.65 5.09 16.38
CA GLU A 394 -25.61 4.34 15.55
C GLU A 394 -26.03 3.02 16.17
N ARG A 395 -25.08 2.21 16.69
CA ARG A 395 -25.42 0.97 17.39
C ARG A 395 -26.39 1.20 18.56
N ARG A 396 -26.24 2.31 19.29
CA ARG A 396 -27.18 2.70 20.36
C ARG A 396 -28.55 3.11 19.83
N CYS A 397 -28.62 3.80 18.69
CA CYS A 397 -29.90 4.15 18.04
C CYS A 397 -30.64 2.90 17.55
N THR A 398 -29.96 1.96 16.89
CA THR A 398 -30.58 0.71 16.41
C THR A 398 -31.10 -0.15 17.57
N MET A 399 -30.34 -0.24 18.67
CA MET A 399 -30.81 -0.97 19.87
C MET A 399 -32.03 -0.33 20.54
N LYS A 400 -32.11 1.01 20.58
CA LYS A 400 -33.28 1.71 21.12
C LYS A 400 -34.53 1.51 20.25
N ILE A 401 -34.39 1.48 18.92
CA ILE A 401 -35.52 1.23 18.01
C ILE A 401 -36.05 -0.20 18.19
N ASN A 402 -35.16 -1.19 18.32
CA ASN A 402 -35.58 -2.57 18.53
C ASN A 402 -36.21 -2.83 19.91
N GLN A 403 -35.91 -2.01 20.92
CA GLN A 403 -36.58 -2.10 22.24
C GLN A 403 -37.96 -1.43 22.28
N VAL A 404 -38.27 -0.54 21.33
CA VAL A 404 -39.58 0.14 21.24
C VAL A 404 -40.56 -0.64 20.37
N GLN A 405 -40.08 -1.63 19.60
CA GLN A 405 -40.89 -2.52 18.75
C GLN A 405 -41.22 -3.88 19.38
N VAL A 406 -40.91 -4.09 20.66
CA VAL A 406 -41.27 -5.31 21.43
C VAL A 406 -42.40 -5.01 22.40
#